data_AF-A0A183FLH9-F1
#
_entry.id   AF-A0A183FLH9-F1
#
_cell.length_a   1.000
_cell.length_b   1.000
_cell.length_c   1.000
_cell.angle_alpha   90.00
_cell.angle_beta   90.00
_cell.angle_gamma   90.00
#
_symmetry.space_group_name_H-M   'P 1'
#
loop_
_entity.id
_entity.type
_entity.pdbx_description
1 polymer ?
#
loop_
_entity_poly.entity_id
_entity_poly.type
_entity_poly.pdbx_seq_one_letter_code
_entity_poly.pdbx_strand_id
1 'polypeptide(L)' 'MPTVGIKKTLLDKHLGKTYSEKEFDELCFEYGLELDEVVSFFDFALFFFNCLYVDLLNRQTGPEY' A
#
# COMPACT_ATOMS: atom_id res chain seq x y z
N MET A 1 -0.95 -16.28 5.94
CA MET A 1 -1.77 -16.06 4.73
C MET A 1 -0.97 -15.20 3.76
N PRO A 2 -1.03 -15.43 2.45
CA PRO A 2 -0.44 -14.50 1.49
C PRO A 2 -1.25 -13.19 1.50
N THR A 3 -0.60 -12.09 1.85
CA THR A 3 -1.21 -10.75 1.79
C THR A 3 -1.00 -10.16 0.41
N VAL A 4 -2.06 -9.69 -0.24
CA VAL A 4 -2.00 -9.06 -1.57
C VAL A 4 -2.33 -7.58 -1.43
N GLY A 5 -1.35 -6.72 -1.71
CA GLY A 5 -1.56 -5.27 -1.76
C GLY A 5 -2.20 -4.87 -3.09
N ILE A 6 -3.35 -4.19 -3.03
CA ILE A 6 -4.07 -3.71 -4.22
C ILE A 6 -4.32 -2.20 -4.09
N LYS A 7 -4.16 -1.47 -5.19
CA LYS A 7 -4.52 -0.05 -5.23
C LYS A 7 -6.04 0.10 -5.25
N LYS A 8 -6.60 0.82 -4.26
CA LYS A 8 -8.04 1.12 -4.17
C LYS A 8 -8.60 1.70 -5.48
N THR A 9 -7.86 2.57 -6.16
CA THR A 9 -8.27 3.16 -7.45
C THR A 9 -8.44 2.14 -8.58
N LEU A 10 -7.60 1.10 -8.62
CA LEU A 10 -7.75 0.01 -9.60
C LEU A 10 -8.96 -0.85 -9.26
N LEU A 11 -9.17 -1.07 -7.96
CA LEU A 11 -10.27 -1.88 -7.46
C LEU A 11 -11.62 -1.21 -7.72
N ASP A 12 -11.76 0.09 -7.42
CA ASP A 12 -12.95 0.90 -7.72
C ASP A 12 -13.25 0.93 -9.24
N LYS A 13 -12.20 1.01 -10.08
CA LYS A 13 -12.36 0.97 -11.54
C LYS A 13 -12.84 -0.39 -12.03
N HIS A 14 -12.37 -1.48 -11.44
CA HIS A 14 -12.77 -2.84 -11.81
C HIS A 14 -14.17 -3.20 -11.30
N LEU A 15 -14.54 -2.73 -10.10
CA LEU A 15 -15.88 -2.91 -9.55
C LEU A 15 -16.90 -1.93 -10.15
N GLY A 16 -16.45 -0.83 -10.75
CA GLY A 16 -17.31 0.18 -11.36
C GLY A 16 -18.10 1.02 -10.35
N LYS A 17 -17.78 0.89 -9.05
CA LYS A 17 -18.37 1.65 -7.96
C LYS A 17 -17.28 2.00 -6.95
N THR A 18 -17.34 3.19 -6.38
CA THR A 18 -16.48 3.58 -5.26
C THR A 18 -17.10 3.06 -3.96
N TYR A 19 -16.37 2.22 -3.24
CA TYR A 19 -16.81 1.70 -1.94
C TYR A 19 -16.26 2.56 -0.81
N SER A 20 -17.12 2.92 0.15
CA SER A 20 -16.67 3.40 1.45
C SER A 20 -15.94 2.29 2.22
N GLU A 21 -15.15 2.64 3.24
CA GLU A 21 -14.45 1.62 4.06
C GLU A 21 -15.40 0.55 4.60
N LYS A 22 -16.53 0.98 5.16
CA LYS A 22 -17.52 0.06 5.72
C LYS A 22 -18.13 -0.87 4.67
N GLU A 23 -18.53 -0.34 3.51
CA GLU A 23 -19.05 -1.19 2.43
C GLU A 23 -17.97 -2.13 1.88
N PHE A 24 -16.70 -1.73 1.94
CA PHE A 24 -15.59 -2.55 1.50
C PHE A 24 -15.28 -3.68 2.49
N ASP A 25 -15.34 -3.41 3.79
CA ASP A 25 -15.19 -4.41 4.85
C ASP A 25 -16.29 -5.47 4.78
N GLU A 26 -17.54 -5.04 4.59
CA GLU A 26 -18.68 -5.94 4.39
C GLU A 26 -18.47 -6.82 3.14
N LEU A 27 -17.98 -6.24 2.04
CA LEU A 27 -17.64 -6.97 0.83
C LEU A 27 -16.51 -7.98 1.06
N CYS A 28 -15.44 -7.60 1.76
CA CYS A 28 -14.36 -8.52 2.11
C CYS A 28 -14.88 -9.72 2.92
N PHE A 29 -15.78 -9.46 3.88
CA PHE A 29 -16.40 -10.51 4.70
C PHE A 29 -17.25 -11.48 3.87
N GLU A 30 -18.05 -10.98 2.93
CA GLU A 30 -18.85 -11.82 2.02
C GLU A 30 -18.00 -12.75 1.15
N TYR A 31 -16.81 -12.30 0.76
CA TYR A 31 -15.88 -13.08 -0.08
C TYR A 31 -14.87 -13.89 0.74
N GLY A 32 -14.95 -13.87 2.07
CA GLY A 32 -14.04 -14.59 2.97
C GLY A 32 -12.61 -14.02 2.97
N LEU A 33 -12.47 -12.74 2.65
CA LEU A 33 -11.22 -11.98 2.72
C LEU A 33 -11.16 -11.23 4.05
N GLU A 34 -10.00 -11.24 4.70
CA GLU A 34 -9.74 -10.41 5.86
C GLU A 34 -8.99 -9.15 5.42
N LEU A 35 -9.54 -7.98 5.76
CA LEU A 35 -8.88 -6.71 5.54
C LEU A 35 -7.92 -6.45 6.70
N ASP A 36 -6.62 -6.41 6.41
CA ASP A 36 -5.58 -6.21 7.44
C ASP A 36 -5.36 -4.71 7.73
N GLU A 37 -4.98 -3.92 6.73
CA GLU A 37 -4.72 -2.49 6.89
C GLU A 37 -4.93 -1.73 5.57
N VAL A 38 -5.69 -0.62 5.60
CA VAL A 38 -5.84 0.27 4.45
C VAL A 38 -4.65 1.24 4.41
N VAL A 39 -3.61 0.88 3.68
CA VAL A 39 -2.46 1.77 3.49
C VAL A 39 -2.83 2.83 2.45
N SER A 40 -3.09 4.05 2.92
CA SER A 40 -3.30 5.20 2.04
C SER A 40 -1.98 5.58 1.35
N PHE A 41 -2.05 6.05 0.10
CA PHE A 41 -0.88 6.23 -0.77
C PHE A 41 0.20 7.18 -0.21
N PHE A 42 -0.14 7.99 0.80
CA PHE A 42 0.82 8.83 1.52
C PHE A 42 1.88 8.00 2.26
N ASP A 43 1.49 6.88 2.86
CA ASP A 43 2.43 6.01 3.60
C ASP A 43 3.38 5.28 2.67
N PHE A 44 2.91 4.85 1.50
CA PHE A 44 3.77 4.18 0.52
C PHE A 44 4.77 5.16 -0.11
N ALA A 45 4.34 6.40 -0.40
CA ALA A 45 5.25 7.42 -0.90
C ALA A 45 6.31 7.78 0.13
N LEU A 46 5.95 7.90 1.42
CA LEU A 46 6.90 8.12 2.51
C LEU A 46 7.85 6.95 2.71
N PHE A 47 7.39 5.70 2.57
CA PHE A 47 8.26 4.53 2.68
C PHE A 47 9.27 4.48 1.52
N PHE A 48 8.82 4.73 0.29
CA PHE A 48 9.71 4.83 -0.87
C PHE A 48 10.66 6.03 -0.77
N PHE A 49 10.19 7.17 -0.27
CA PHE A 49 11.05 8.35 -0.09
C PHE A 49 12.08 8.11 1.01
N ASN A 50 11.70 7.52 2.14
CA ASN A 50 12.62 7.25 3.25
C ASN A 50 13.64 6.18 2.85
N CYS A 51 13.20 5.09 2.19
CA CYS A 51 14.09 4.04 1.70
C CYS A 51 15.05 4.55 0.62
N LEU A 52 14.57 5.34 -0.36
CA LEU A 52 15.42 5.97 -1.37
C LEU A 52 16.34 7.05 -0.77
N TYR A 53 15.88 7.79 0.24
CA TYR A 53 16.68 8.81 0.94
C TYR A 53 17.80 8.17 1.77
N VAL A 54 17.53 7.08 2.47
CA VAL A 54 18.53 6.28 3.19
C VAL A 54 19.50 5.62 2.21
N ASP A 55 19.02 5.08 1.09
CA ASP A 55 19.89 4.55 0.03
C ASP A 55 20.76 5.62 -0.62
N LEU A 56 20.24 6.84 -0.85
CA LEU A 56 20.99 7.97 -1.39
C LEU A 56 22.04 8.49 -0.39
N LEU A 57 21.71 8.55 0.90
CA LEU A 57 22.66 8.93 1.95
C LEU A 57 23.77 7.88 2.10
N ASN A 58 23.41 6.59 2.10
CA ASN A 58 24.39 5.49 2.17
C ASN A 58 25.29 5.44 0.92
N ARG A 59 24.83 5.96 -0.23
CA ARG A 59 25.65 6.06 -1.46
C ARG A 59 26.69 7.18 -1.42
N GLN A 60 26.52 8.21 -0.59
CA GLN A 60 27.49 9.31 -0.48
C GLN A 60 28.66 8.98 0.46
N THR A 61 28.52 8.00 1.34
CA THR A 61 29.61 7.46 2.14
C THR A 61 30.12 6.17 1.49
N GLY A 62 30.87 6.30 0.39
CA GLY A 62 31.75 5.21 -0.04
C GLY A 62 32.79 4.93 1.05
N PRO A 63 33.28 3.68 1.19
CA PRO A 63 34.35 3.39 2.14
C PRO A 63 35.55 4.29 1.79
N GLU A 64 35.92 5.18 2.71
CA GLU A 64 37.23 5.81 2.69
C GLU A 64 38.26 4.67 2.72
N TYR A 65 39.00 4.54 1.62
CA TYR A 65 40.23 3.75 1.56
C TYR A 65 41.36 4.52 2.23
#